data_AF-A0A316CT85-F1
#
_entry.id   AF-A0A316CT85-F1
#
_cell.length_a   1.000
_cell.length_b   1.000
_cell.length_c   1.000
_cell.angle_alpha   90.00
_cell.angle_beta   90.00
_cell.angle_gamma   90.00
#
_symmetry.space_group_name_H-M   'P 1'
#
loop_
_entity.id
_entity.type
_entity.pdbx_description
1 polymer ?
#
loop_
_entity_poly.entity_id
_entity_poly.type
_entity_poly.pdbx_seq_one_letter_code
_entity_poly.pdbx_strand_id
1 'polypeptide(L)'
;MITRATERWMAARALYESERPTLEQIAPLCGWSVATIRARAKREDWRRPEPVAAGKVEARVARVINGLLGEIEALGIGTGEGAVGLDKARIEAISALMRTLEKIGDITRENEEAKAKEKQTKRDADMAGFLKRIDERIVELATGYARELVRRKPSG
;
A
#
# COMPACT_ATOMS: atom_id res chain seq x y z
N MET A 1 -0.50 -35.11 20.75
CA MET A 1 -1.21 -35.05 19.46
C MET A 1 -1.83 -33.67 19.35
N ILE A 2 -1.28 -32.79 18.50
CA ILE A 2 -1.84 -31.44 18.31
C ILE A 2 -3.13 -31.60 17.49
N THR A 3 -4.23 -31.01 17.92
CA THR A 3 -5.50 -31.12 17.19
C THR A 3 -5.45 -30.30 15.90
N ARG A 4 -6.16 -30.73 14.84
CA ARG A 4 -6.27 -29.97 13.56
C ARG A 4 -6.67 -28.50 13.75
N ALA A 5 -7.45 -28.21 14.79
CA ALA A 5 -7.84 -26.84 15.13
C ALA A 5 -6.63 -26.01 15.61
N THR A 6 -5.76 -26.61 16.44
CA THR A 6 -4.53 -25.97 16.92
C THR A 6 -3.53 -25.72 15.79
N GLU A 7 -3.39 -26.65 14.85
CA GLU A 7 -2.53 -26.47 13.66
C GLU A 7 -2.97 -25.28 12.81
N ARG A 8 -4.29 -25.14 12.59
CA ARG A 8 -4.86 -23.98 11.88
C ARG A 8 -4.56 -22.67 12.60
N TRP A 9 -4.57 -22.65 13.94
CA TRP A 9 -4.27 -21.44 14.70
C TRP A 9 -2.79 -21.05 14.60
N MET A 10 -1.89 -22.04 14.63
CA MET A 10 -0.46 -21.80 14.42
C MET A 10 -0.17 -21.30 13.01
N ALA A 11 -0.80 -21.89 11.99
CA ALA A 11 -0.66 -21.44 10.61
C ALA A 11 -1.19 -20.01 10.39
N ALA A 12 -2.35 -19.69 10.97
CA ALA A 12 -2.92 -18.34 10.91
C ALA A 12 -2.00 -17.30 11.55
N ARG A 13 -1.40 -17.63 12.71
CA ARG A 13 -0.43 -16.77 13.38
C ARG A 13 0.83 -16.56 12.52
N ALA A 14 1.44 -17.65 12.05
CA ALA A 14 2.64 -17.59 11.24
C ALA A 14 2.43 -16.74 9.98
N LEU A 15 1.26 -16.85 9.33
CA LEU A 15 0.90 -16.02 8.18
C LEU A 15 0.77 -14.54 8.55
N TYR A 16 0.10 -14.22 9.66
CA TYR A 16 -0.10 -12.84 10.10
C TYR A 16 1.23 -12.14 10.47
N GLU A 17 2.14 -12.89 11.09
CA GLU A 17 3.44 -12.38 11.54
C GLU A 17 4.48 -12.30 10.40
N SER A 18 4.21 -12.87 9.21
CA SER A 18 5.12 -12.91 8.06
C SER A 18 4.82 -11.87 6.95
N GLU A 19 4.28 -10.71 7.30
CA GLU A 19 3.93 -9.56 6.42
C GLU A 19 2.85 -9.76 5.34
N ARG A 20 2.45 -10.99 4.98
CA ARG A 20 1.72 -11.25 3.72
C ARG A 20 0.19 -11.05 3.73
N PRO A 21 -0.57 -11.40 4.78
CA PRO A 21 -2.03 -11.20 4.77
C PRO A 21 -2.59 -10.47 6.02
N THR A 22 -3.62 -9.65 5.84
CA THR A 22 -4.38 -9.03 6.94
C THR A 22 -5.27 -10.07 7.64
N LEU A 23 -5.74 -9.77 8.86
CA LEU A 23 -6.65 -10.67 9.60
C LEU A 23 -7.94 -10.94 8.81
N GLU A 24 -8.40 -9.95 8.04
CA GLU A 24 -9.55 -10.04 7.13
C GLU A 24 -9.31 -11.02 5.98
N GLN A 25 -8.06 -11.17 5.52
CA GLN A 25 -7.66 -12.13 4.48
C GLN A 25 -7.43 -13.54 5.07
N ILE A 26 -6.97 -13.64 6.31
CA ILE A 26 -6.72 -14.93 6.99
C ILE A 26 -8.04 -15.62 7.40
N ALA A 27 -9.03 -14.85 7.84
CA ALA A 27 -10.33 -15.35 8.29
C ALA A 27 -11.02 -16.31 7.30
N PRO A 28 -11.24 -15.95 6.01
CA PRO A 28 -11.85 -16.87 5.05
C PRO A 28 -10.99 -18.09 4.74
N LEU A 29 -9.65 -17.97 4.76
CA LEU A 29 -8.73 -19.08 4.49
C LEU A 29 -8.75 -20.16 5.58
N CYS A 30 -8.98 -19.76 6.82
CA CYS A 30 -9.04 -20.66 7.97
C CYS A 30 -10.46 -21.13 8.31
N GLY A 31 -11.49 -20.59 7.62
CA GLY A 31 -12.89 -20.90 7.89
C GLY A 31 -13.43 -20.29 9.19
N TRP A 32 -12.89 -19.14 9.60
CA TRP A 32 -13.30 -18.43 10.82
C TRP A 32 -13.85 -17.06 10.51
N SER A 33 -14.66 -16.52 11.43
CA SER A 33 -15.07 -15.13 11.34
C SER A 33 -13.88 -14.20 11.65
N VAL A 34 -13.86 -13.03 11.03
CA VAL A 34 -12.85 -11.98 11.30
C VAL A 34 -12.85 -11.59 12.78
N ALA A 35 -14.02 -11.54 13.42
CA ALA A 35 -14.16 -11.23 14.84
C ALA A 35 -13.44 -12.26 15.73
N THR A 36 -13.55 -13.55 15.38
CA THR A 36 -12.90 -14.65 16.11
C THR A 36 -11.38 -14.57 16.02
N ILE A 37 -10.84 -14.34 14.82
CA ILE A 37 -9.40 -14.15 14.63
C ILE A 37 -8.90 -12.90 15.36
N ARG A 38 -9.63 -11.78 15.27
CA ARG A 38 -9.24 -10.51 15.91
C ARG A 38 -9.20 -10.62 17.43
N ALA A 39 -10.20 -11.25 18.04
CA ALA A 39 -10.24 -11.49 19.47
C ALA A 39 -9.05 -12.35 19.93
N ARG A 40 -8.70 -13.38 19.13
CA ARG A 40 -7.58 -14.28 19.45
C ARG A 40 -6.22 -13.61 19.26
N ALA A 41 -6.02 -12.91 18.14
CA ALA A 41 -4.80 -12.16 17.86
C ALA A 41 -4.51 -11.12 18.96
N LYS A 42 -5.55 -10.43 19.45
CA LYS A 42 -5.44 -9.50 20.59
C LYS A 42 -5.05 -10.22 21.89
N ARG A 43 -5.67 -11.36 22.18
CA ARG A 43 -5.41 -12.13 23.41
C ARG A 43 -3.99 -12.71 23.45
N GLU A 44 -3.44 -13.06 22.29
CA GLU A 44 -2.14 -13.72 22.17
C GLU A 44 -1.02 -12.78 21.70
N ASP A 45 -1.27 -11.47 21.67
CA ASP A 45 -0.33 -10.43 21.23
C ASP A 45 0.35 -10.75 19.89
N TRP A 46 -0.44 -11.13 18.88
CA TRP A 46 0.13 -11.43 17.56
C TRP A 46 0.73 -10.16 16.96
N ARG A 47 2.00 -10.24 16.54
CA ARG A 47 2.75 -9.06 16.09
C ARG A 47 2.86 -9.02 14.60
N ARG A 48 2.32 -7.97 14.00
CA ARG A 48 2.63 -7.66 12.61
C ARG A 48 3.98 -6.93 12.57
N PRO A 49 4.93 -7.34 11.73
CA PRO A 49 6.07 -6.50 11.40
C PRO A 49 5.53 -5.16 10.91
N GLU A 50 6.05 -4.06 11.45
CA GLU A 50 5.72 -2.74 10.90
C GLU A 50 6.03 -2.80 9.41
N PRO A 51 5.06 -2.46 8.53
CA PRO A 51 5.38 -2.31 7.12
C PRO A 51 6.55 -1.34 7.07
N VAL A 52 7.64 -1.74 6.42
CA VAL A 52 8.80 -0.87 6.24
C VAL A 52 8.26 0.40 5.62
N ALA A 53 8.17 1.48 6.43
CA ALA A 53 7.58 2.73 5.97
C ALA A 53 8.30 3.11 4.66
N ALA A 54 7.56 3.55 3.64
CA ALA A 54 8.13 3.90 2.33
C ALA A 54 9.41 4.74 2.48
N GLY A 55 9.40 5.70 3.42
CA GLY A 55 10.55 6.53 3.78
C GLY A 55 11.82 5.78 4.23
N LYS A 56 11.70 4.58 4.83
CA LYS A 56 12.84 3.72 5.19
C LYS A 56 13.43 3.02 3.96
N VAL A 57 12.62 2.71 2.95
CA VAL A 57 13.09 2.15 1.68
C VAL A 57 13.77 3.24 0.85
N GLU A 58 13.16 4.41 0.72
CA GLU A 58 13.78 5.55 0.04
C GLU A 58 15.09 5.97 0.72
N ALA A 59 15.12 6.05 2.05
CA ALA A 59 16.35 6.36 2.78
C ALA A 59 17.43 5.28 2.65
N ARG A 60 17.04 4.00 2.52
CA ARG A 60 17.97 2.90 2.28
C ARG A 60 18.53 2.94 0.86
N VAL A 61 17.68 3.22 -0.14
CA VAL A 61 18.09 3.40 -1.54
C VAL A 61 19.03 4.60 -1.67
N ALA A 62 18.68 5.74 -1.07
CA ALA A 62 19.53 6.93 -1.06
C ALA A 62 20.91 6.65 -0.43
N ARG A 63 20.96 5.87 0.66
CA ARG A 63 22.23 5.47 1.29
C ARG A 63 23.09 4.59 0.38
N VAL A 64 22.47 3.65 -0.34
CA VAL A 64 23.19 2.80 -1.31
C VAL A 64 23.71 3.64 -2.48
N ILE A 65 22.89 4.55 -3.02
CA ILE A 65 23.30 5.47 -4.09
C ILE A 65 24.48 6.33 -3.64
N ASN A 66 24.41 6.93 -2.45
CA ASN A 66 25.50 7.76 -1.91
C ASN A 66 26.78 6.96 -1.65
N GLY A 67 26.66 5.70 -1.21
CA GLY A 67 27.82 4.81 -1.06
C GLY A 67 28.50 4.50 -2.39
N LEU A 68 27.71 4.14 -3.41
CA LEU A 68 28.21 3.89 -4.76
C LEU A 68 28.81 5.14 -5.39
N LEU A 69 28.21 6.32 -5.17
CA LEU A 69 28.77 7.59 -5.64
C LEU A 69 30.12 7.87 -4.98
N GLY A 70 30.25 7.64 -3.67
CA GLY A 70 31.53 7.76 -2.96
C GLY A 70 32.60 6.77 -3.45
N GLU A 71 32.21 5.54 -3.81
CA GLU A 71 33.12 4.58 -4.44
C GLU A 71 33.58 5.05 -5.84
N ILE A 72 32.67 5.61 -6.64
CA ILE A 72 32.99 6.16 -7.96
C ILE A 72 33.90 7.39 -7.84
N GLU A 73 33.65 8.28 -6.89
CA GLU A 73 34.48 9.46 -6.62
C GLU A 73 35.87 9.04 -6.13
N ALA A 74 35.97 8.05 -5.25
CA ALA A 74 37.24 7.50 -4.79
C ALA A 74 38.04 6.85 -5.93
N LEU A 75 37.36 6.23 -6.90
CA LEU A 75 37.99 5.72 -8.13
C LEU A 75 38.45 6.85 -9.07
N GLY A 76 37.83 8.03 -9.03
CA GLY A 76 38.18 9.20 -9.85
C GLY A 76 39.33 10.06 -9.29
N ILE A 77 39.56 10.05 -7.97
CA ILE A 77 40.57 10.90 -7.30
C ILE A 77 41.97 10.23 -7.25
N GLY A 78 42.07 8.96 -7.62
CA GLY A 78 43.35 8.23 -7.71
C GLY A 78 44.23 8.57 -8.93
N THR A 79 44.15 9.79 -9.48
CA THR A 79 45.05 10.23 -10.58
C THR A 79 46.36 10.77 -10.01
N GLY A 80 47.13 9.89 -9.38
CA GLY A 80 48.56 10.05 -9.16
C GLY A 80 49.27 8.88 -9.84
N GLU A 81 49.91 9.17 -10.98
CA GLU A 81 50.90 8.34 -11.68
C GLU A 81 50.73 6.81 -11.53
N GLY A 82 49.73 6.27 -12.23
CA GLY A 82 49.45 4.84 -12.23
C GLY A 82 48.17 4.52 -12.99
N ALA A 83 48.06 5.03 -14.22
CA ALA A 83 46.95 4.72 -15.12
C ALA A 83 47.02 3.25 -15.57
N VAL A 84 46.70 2.33 -14.66
CA VAL A 84 46.43 0.92 -14.96
C VAL A 84 45.02 0.61 -14.47
N GLY A 85 44.07 0.84 -15.37
CA GLY A 85 42.87 0.00 -15.50
C GLY A 85 41.72 0.29 -14.53
N LEU A 86 40.85 1.24 -14.89
CA LEU A 86 39.42 0.97 -14.73
C LEU A 86 39.10 -0.26 -15.60
N ASP A 87 39.13 -1.45 -15.00
CA ASP A 87 38.85 -2.72 -15.66
C ASP A 87 37.47 -2.65 -16.35
N LYS A 88 37.40 -3.07 -17.61
CA LYS A 88 36.18 -3.06 -18.43
C LYS A 88 35.02 -3.76 -17.71
N ALA A 89 35.31 -4.83 -16.96
CA ALA A 89 34.34 -5.54 -16.14
C ALA A 89 33.70 -4.66 -15.06
N ARG A 90 34.46 -3.73 -14.46
CA ARG A 90 33.93 -2.77 -13.47
C ARG A 90 33.04 -1.72 -14.12
N ILE A 91 33.41 -1.22 -15.29
CA ILE A 91 32.59 -0.25 -16.04
C ILE A 91 31.25 -0.88 -16.46
N GLU A 92 31.27 -2.13 -16.90
CA GLU A 92 30.05 -2.88 -17.22
C GLU A 92 29.19 -3.13 -15.98
N ALA A 93 29.80 -3.46 -14.83
CA ALA A 93 29.08 -3.61 -13.57
C ALA A 93 28.41 -2.30 -13.10
N ILE A 94 29.11 -1.18 -13.17
CA ILE A 94 28.57 0.15 -12.83
C ILE A 94 27.42 0.52 -13.79
N SER A 95 27.57 0.24 -15.08
CA SER A 95 26.51 0.49 -16.07
C SER A 95 25.27 -0.36 -15.83
N ALA A 96 25.44 -1.63 -15.42
CA ALA A 96 24.33 -2.50 -15.04
C ALA A 96 23.62 -1.98 -13.79
N LEU A 97 24.36 -1.53 -12.79
CA LEU A 97 23.80 -0.94 -11.57
C LEU A 97 22.99 0.32 -11.87
N MET A 98 23.49 1.22 -12.73
CA MET A 98 22.75 2.42 -13.15
C MET A 98 21.42 2.08 -13.81
N ARG A 99 21.40 1.11 -14.74
CA ARG A 99 20.14 0.66 -15.37
C ARG A 99 19.16 0.06 -14.37
N THR A 100 19.65 -0.70 -13.38
CA THR A 100 18.77 -1.23 -12.33
C THR A 100 18.20 -0.13 -11.45
N LEU A 101 18.97 0.91 -11.15
CA LEU A 101 18.50 2.07 -10.38
C LEU A 101 17.44 2.87 -11.15
N GLU A 102 17.66 3.13 -12.44
CA GLU A 102 16.65 3.74 -13.32
C GLU A 102 15.36 2.93 -13.31
N LYS A 103 15.47 1.60 -13.46
CA LYS A 103 14.29 0.73 -13.47
C LYS A 103 13.53 0.71 -12.15
N ILE A 104 14.24 0.75 -11.01
CA ILE A 104 13.64 0.89 -9.68
C ILE A 104 12.91 2.23 -9.55
N GLY A 105 13.52 3.31 -10.04
CA GLY A 105 12.91 4.64 -10.08
C GLY A 105 11.60 4.64 -10.87
N ASP A 106 11.60 4.03 -12.06
CA ASP A 106 10.41 3.91 -12.90
C ASP A 106 9.28 3.13 -12.22
N ILE A 107 9.58 1.94 -11.67
CA ILE A 107 8.58 1.12 -10.97
C ILE A 107 7.99 1.87 -9.77
N THR A 108 8.82 2.63 -9.05
CA THR A 108 8.37 3.40 -7.89
C THR A 108 7.42 4.52 -8.32
N ARG A 109 7.75 5.24 -9.40
CA ARG A 109 6.89 6.27 -9.98
C ARG A 109 5.56 5.71 -10.49
N GLU A 110 5.59 4.60 -11.24
CA GLU A 110 4.40 3.91 -11.73
C GLU A 110 3.48 3.47 -10.58
N ASN A 111 4.06 2.95 -9.49
CA ASN A 111 3.32 2.54 -8.30
C ASN A 111 2.67 3.73 -7.58
N GLU A 112 3.34 4.87 -7.47
CA GLU A 112 2.77 6.07 -6.86
C GLU A 112 1.65 6.68 -7.73
N GLU A 113 1.80 6.68 -9.05
CA GLU A 113 0.73 7.08 -9.98
C GLU A 113 -0.49 6.16 -9.89
N ALA A 114 -0.28 4.84 -9.80
CA ALA A 114 -1.35 3.86 -9.63
C ALA A 114 -2.11 4.09 -8.32
N LYS A 115 -1.40 4.29 -7.20
CA LYS A 115 -2.02 4.62 -5.90
C LYS A 115 -2.77 5.95 -5.92
N ALA A 116 -2.24 6.95 -6.62
CA ALA A 116 -2.90 8.25 -6.75
C ALA A 116 -4.23 8.12 -7.51
N LYS A 117 -4.22 7.36 -8.62
CA LYS A 117 -5.43 7.05 -9.40
C LYS A 117 -6.47 6.28 -8.56
N GLU A 118 -6.05 5.24 -7.84
CA GLU A 118 -6.94 4.47 -6.97
C GLU A 118 -7.60 5.36 -5.89
N LYS A 119 -6.82 6.23 -5.24
CA LYS A 119 -7.35 7.20 -4.26
C LYS A 119 -8.31 8.21 -4.88
N GLN A 120 -8.10 8.59 -6.14
CA GLN A 120 -9.01 9.49 -6.84
C GLN A 120 -10.33 8.78 -7.16
N THR A 121 -10.26 7.58 -7.76
CA THR A 121 -11.46 6.77 -8.06
C THR A 121 -12.29 6.51 -6.82
N LYS A 122 -11.66 6.20 -5.68
CA LYS A 122 -12.37 6.02 -4.40
C LYS A 122 -13.07 7.30 -3.95
N ARG A 123 -12.37 8.45 -4.01
CA ARG A 123 -12.95 9.75 -3.66
C ARG A 123 -14.13 10.12 -4.55
N ASP A 124 -14.03 9.84 -5.84
CA ASP A 124 -15.10 10.11 -6.81
C ASP A 124 -16.32 9.22 -6.54
N ALA A 125 -16.10 7.94 -6.22
CA ALA A 125 -17.17 7.02 -5.84
C ALA A 125 -17.88 7.46 -4.54
N ASP A 126 -17.11 7.88 -3.53
CA ASP A 126 -17.65 8.40 -2.27
C ASP A 126 -18.46 9.69 -2.51
N MET A 127 -17.96 10.59 -3.36
CA MET A 127 -18.64 11.82 -3.76
C MET A 127 -19.95 11.53 -4.49
N ALA A 128 -19.95 10.60 -5.45
CA ALA A 128 -21.15 10.19 -6.16
C ALA A 128 -22.21 9.61 -5.20
N GLY A 129 -21.79 8.80 -4.23
CA GLY A 129 -22.67 8.27 -3.19
C GLY A 129 -23.24 9.35 -2.27
N PHE A 130 -22.47 10.39 -1.96
CA PHE A 130 -22.95 11.55 -1.21
C PHE A 130 -23.97 12.38 -2.00
N LEU A 131 -23.67 12.68 -3.26
CA LEU A 131 -24.57 13.42 -4.15
C LEU A 131 -25.89 12.69 -4.37
N LYS A 132 -25.85 11.36 -4.51
CA LYS A 132 -27.07 10.55 -4.65
C LYS A 132 -28.01 10.68 -3.44
N ARG A 133 -27.47 10.69 -2.22
CA ARG A 133 -28.27 10.87 -0.99
C ARG A 133 -28.90 12.26 -0.90
N ILE A 134 -28.20 13.28 -1.40
CA ILE A 134 -28.76 14.64 -1.50
C ILE A 134 -29.94 14.64 -2.47
N ASP A 135 -29.77 14.05 -3.66
CA ASP A 135 -30.82 13.97 -4.67
C ASP A 135 -32.06 13.24 -4.15
N GLU A 136 -31.88 12.07 -3.52
CA GLU A 136 -32.96 11.31 -2.87
C GLU A 136 -33.72 12.18 -1.84
N ARG A 137 -32.98 12.96 -1.04
CA ARG A 137 -33.59 13.85 -0.04
C ARG A 137 -34.33 15.04 -0.66
N ILE A 138 -33.81 15.61 -1.74
CA ILE A 138 -34.49 16.68 -2.48
C ILE A 138 -35.81 16.16 -3.05
N VAL A 139 -35.81 14.98 -3.66
CA VAL A 139 -37.01 14.35 -4.21
C VAL A 139 -38.04 14.06 -3.11
N GLU A 140 -37.61 13.54 -1.96
CA GLU A 140 -38.48 13.34 -0.80
C GLU A 140 -39.14 14.65 -0.34
N LEU A 141 -38.34 15.70 -0.14
CA LEU A 141 -38.83 17.00 0.34
C LEU A 141 -39.79 17.64 -0.66
N ALA A 142 -39.47 17.61 -1.96
CA ALA A 142 -40.33 18.12 -3.01
C ALA A 142 -41.66 17.37 -3.08
N THR A 143 -41.61 16.03 -2.98
CA THR A 143 -42.83 15.19 -2.98
C THR A 143 -43.68 15.45 -1.74
N GLY A 144 -43.06 15.60 -0.57
CA GLY A 144 -43.73 15.98 0.67
C GLY A 144 -44.44 17.32 0.53
N TYR A 145 -43.73 18.34 0.05
CA TYR A 145 -44.30 19.69 -0.16
C TYR A 145 -45.45 19.70 -1.17
N ALA A 146 -45.32 18.96 -2.27
CA ALA A 146 -46.39 18.83 -3.26
C ALA A 146 -47.67 18.22 -2.66
N ARG A 147 -47.55 17.21 -1.78
CA ARG A 147 -48.70 16.62 -1.07
C ARG A 147 -49.36 17.62 -0.12
N GLU A 148 -48.58 18.43 0.58
CA GLU A 148 -49.10 19.49 1.46
C GLU A 148 -49.86 20.57 0.67
N LEU A 149 -49.35 20.98 -0.49
CA LEU A 149 -50.02 21.95 -1.36
C LEU A 149 -51.38 21.42 -1.85
N VAL A 150 -51.46 20.15 -2.24
CA VAL A 150 -52.73 19.52 -2.64
C VAL A 150 -53.72 19.48 -1.46
N ARG A 151 -53.26 19.14 -0.24
CA ARG A 151 -54.11 19.14 0.97
C ARG A 151 -54.63 20.52 1.37
N ARG A 152 -53.86 21.58 1.11
CA ARG A 152 -54.24 22.96 1.45
C ARG A 152 -55.13 23.64 0.41
N LYS A 153 -55.27 23.08 -0.79
CA LYS A 153 -56.13 23.66 -1.82
C LYS A 153 -57.60 23.42 -1.43
N PRO A 154 -58.40 24.47 -1.11
CA PRO A 154 -59.82 24.28 -0.92
C PRO A 154 -60.42 23.91 -2.28
N SER A 155 -61.13 22.79 -2.33
CA SER A 155 -62.10 22.52 -3.39
C SER A 155 -63.09 23.67 -3.38
N GLY A 156 -63.04 24.50 -4.42
CA GLY A 156 -64.03 25.55 -4.67
C GLY A 156 -65.40 24.95 -4.91
#